data_AF-A0A6L6QAS1-F1
#
_entry.id   AF-A0A6L6QAS1-F1
#
_cell.length_a   1.000
_cell.length_b   1.000
_cell.length_c   1.000
_cell.angle_alpha   90.00
_cell.angle_beta   90.00
_cell.angle_gamma   90.00
#
_symmetry.space_group_name_H-M   'P 1'
#
loop_
_entity.id
_entity.type
_entity.pdbx_description
1 polymer ?
#
loop_
_entity_poly.entity_id
_entity_poly.type
_entity_poly.pdbx_seq_one_letter_code
_entity_poly.pdbx_strand_id
1 'polypeptide(L)' 'MNELVPADTEAESTVSVDGFTYTVRVVSDGGGYRAHLTWQHQLSEQTTPRFSNARAAMIEGHSLAEERILAWRSAA' A
#
# COMPACT_ATOMS: atom_id res chain seq x y z
N MET A 1 -0.94 -9.03 -23.51
CA MET A 1 -1.71 -8.74 -22.30
C MET A 1 -1.16 -7.42 -21.79
N ASN A 2 -1.76 -6.30 -22.23
CA ASN A 2 -1.32 -4.97 -21.80
C ASN A 2 -1.88 -4.75 -20.40
N GLU A 3 -1.02 -4.74 -19.39
CA GLU A 3 -1.40 -4.20 -18.09
C GLU A 3 -1.77 -2.73 -18.28
N LEU A 4 -3.07 -2.45 -18.10
CA LEU A 4 -3.55 -1.10 -17.88
C LEU A 4 -2.97 -0.66 -16.54
N VAL A 5 -1.79 -0.02 -16.55
CA VAL A 5 -1.44 0.88 -15.46
C VAL A 5 -2.57 1.90 -15.41
N PRO A 6 -3.39 1.97 -14.34
CA PRO A 6 -4.41 2.99 -14.26
C PRO A 6 -3.71 4.33 -14.38
N ALA A 7 -4.26 5.21 -15.22
CA ALA A 7 -3.64 6.46 -15.68
C ALA A 7 -3.27 7.47 -14.56
N ASP A 8 -3.48 7.10 -13.29
CA ASP A 8 -3.30 7.91 -12.09
C ASP A 8 -2.42 7.22 -11.02
N THR A 9 -1.57 6.26 -11.42
CA THR A 9 -0.59 5.65 -10.50
C THR A 9 0.64 6.54 -10.39
N GLU A 10 0.86 7.08 -9.19
CA GLU A 10 1.89 8.08 -8.92
C GLU A 10 3.20 7.45 -8.43
N ALA A 11 3.08 6.36 -7.66
CA ALA A 11 4.23 5.61 -7.16
C ALA A 11 3.81 4.20 -6.75
N GLU A 12 4.73 3.25 -6.83
CA GLU A 12 4.54 1.88 -6.37
C GLU A 12 5.82 1.37 -5.72
N SER A 13 5.67 0.60 -4.64
CA SER A 13 6.78 0.01 -3.89
C SER A 13 6.39 -1.38 -3.38
N THR A 14 7.17 -2.40 -3.72
CA THR A 14 6.99 -3.77 -3.20
C THR A 14 8.12 -4.08 -2.22
N VAL A 15 7.75 -4.56 -1.03
CA VAL A 15 8.67 -4.83 0.08
C VAL A 15 8.41 -6.23 0.62
N SER A 16 9.50 -6.93 0.93
CA SER A 16 9.48 -8.20 1.66
C SER A 16 10.19 -8.03 3.00
N VAL A 17 9.51 -8.34 4.09
CA VAL A 17 10.02 -8.24 5.47
C VAL A 17 9.45 -9.38 6.31
N ASP A 18 10.29 -10.06 7.09
CA ASP A 18 9.90 -11.16 7.98
C ASP A 18 9.05 -12.26 7.30
N GLY A 19 9.28 -12.52 6.01
CA GLY A 19 8.52 -13.50 5.23
C GLY A 19 7.15 -13.02 4.73
N PHE A 20 6.78 -11.77 5.01
CA PHE A 20 5.60 -11.11 4.44
C PHE A 20 6.02 -10.24 3.26
N THR A 21 5.35 -10.38 2.13
CA THR A 21 5.52 -9.51 0.96
C THR A 21 4.27 -8.69 0.74
N TYR A 22 4.44 -7.38 0.59
CA TYR A 22 3.36 -6.45 0.32
C TYR A 22 3.76 -5.40 -0.72
N THR A 23 2.75 -4.84 -1.39
CA THR A 23 2.90 -3.74 -2.33
C THR A 23 2.09 -2.55 -1.85
N VAL A 24 2.73 -1.38 -1.76
CA VAL A 24 2.09 -0.09 -1.57
C VAL A 24 2.02 0.61 -2.93
N ARG A 25 0.81 0.85 -3.42
CA ARG A 25 0.55 1.60 -4.65
C ARG A 25 -0.12 2.91 -4.31
N VAL A 26 0.51 4.04 -4.63
CA VAL A 26 -0.09 5.36 -4.50
C VAL A 26 -0.82 5.70 -5.78
N VAL A 27 -2.09 6.07 -5.61
CA VAL A 27 -2.95 6.56 -6.68
C VAL A 27 -3.40 7.98 -6.35
N SER A 28 -3.46 8.83 -7.38
CA SER A 28 -4.13 10.13 -7.28
C SER A 28 -5.59 10.02 -7.73
N ASP A 29 -6.48 10.72 -7.04
CA ASP A 29 -7.83 11.02 -7.52
C ASP A 29 -8.04 12.54 -7.50
N GLY A 30 -9.14 13.04 -8.09
CA GLY A 30 -9.45 14.47 -8.09
C GLY A 30 -9.57 15.12 -6.70
N GLY A 31 -9.49 14.34 -5.61
CA GLY A 31 -9.50 14.79 -4.22
C GLY A 31 -8.17 14.62 -3.47
N GLY A 32 -7.10 14.12 -4.09
CA GLY A 32 -5.78 13.96 -3.48
C GLY A 32 -5.13 12.61 -3.76
N TYR A 33 -4.31 12.12 -2.84
CA TYR A 33 -3.53 10.89 -2.99
C TYR A 33 -3.92 9.85 -1.94
N ARG A 34 -3.99 8.58 -2.32
CA ARG A 34 -4.21 7.44 -1.40
C ARG A 34 -3.20 6.35 -1.68
N ALA A 35 -2.82 5.59 -0.67
CA ALA A 35 -2.06 4.37 -0.83
C ALA A 35 -2.97 3.15 -0.70
N HIS A 36 -2.86 2.23 -1.65
CA HIS A 36 -3.45 0.90 -1.64
C HIS A 36 -2.36 -0.08 -1.23
N LEU A 37 -2.60 -0.82 -0.15
CA LEU A 37 -1.73 -1.85 0.39
C LEU A 37 -2.32 -3.22 0.03
N THR A 38 -1.57 -4.01 -0.72
CA THR A 38 -1.92 -5.38 -1.09
C THR A 38 -0.85 -6.35 -0.59
N TRP A 39 -1.26 -7.56 -0.21
CA TRP A 39 -0.37 -8.59 0.31
C TRP A 39 -0.27 -9.75 -0.67
N GLN A 40 0.94 -10.25 -0.93
CA GLN A 40 1.16 -11.33 -1.91
C GLN A 40 0.46 -12.64 -1.51
N HIS A 41 0.39 -12.91 -0.20
CA HIS A 41 -0.11 -14.18 0.35
C HIS A 41 -1.46 -14.03 1.08
N GLN A 42 -2.08 -12.85 1.02
CA GLN A 42 -3.38 -12.62 1.64
C GLN A 42 -4.30 -11.84 0.72
N LEU A 43 -5.56 -12.27 0.64
CA LEU A 43 -6.63 -11.53 -0.04
C LEU A 43 -7.14 -10.40 0.87
N SER A 44 -6.24 -9.55 1.34
CA SER A 44 -6.56 -8.34 2.10
C SER A 44 -6.00 -7.15 1.34
N GLU A 45 -6.88 -6.25 0.92
CA GLU A 45 -6.54 -4.93 0.41
C GLU A 45 -6.92 -3.89 1.47
N GLN A 46 -6.03 -2.94 1.70
CA GLN A 46 -6.24 -1.86 2.67
C GLN A 46 -5.91 -0.54 2.00
N THR A 47 -6.69 0.49 2.28
CA THR A 47 -6.52 1.80 1.66
C THR A 47 -6.40 2.87 2.72
N THR A 48 -5.40 3.73 2.58
CA THR A 48 -5.20 4.84 3.49
C THR A 48 -6.28 5.93 3.28
N PRO A 49 -6.45 6.84 4.25
CA PRO A 49 -7.13 8.12 4.01
C PRO A 49 -6.51 8.90 2.84
N ARG A 50 -7.18 9.97 2.41
CA ARG A 50 -6.62 10.90 1.42
C ARG A 50 -5.54 11.78 2.06
N PHE A 51 -4.50 12.03 1.28
CA PHE A 51 -3.42 12.95 1.60
C PHE A 51 -3.30 14.02 0.52
N SER A 52 -2.76 15.17 0.89
CA SER A 52 -2.50 16.28 -0.05
C SER A 52 -1.32 16.03 -0.98
N ASN A 53 -0.49 15.01 -0.72
CA ASN A 53 0.66 14.67 -1.54
C ASN A 53 0.96 13.16 -1.53
N ALA A 54 1.55 12.68 -2.62
CA ALA A 54 1.87 11.26 -2.84
C ALA A 54 2.84 10.71 -1.78
N ARG A 55 3.81 11.50 -1.32
CA ARG A 55 4.82 11.06 -0.34
C ARG A 55 4.17 10.70 1.00
N ALA A 56 3.23 11.51 1.47
CA ALA A 56 2.50 11.23 2.71
C ALA A 56 1.66 9.95 2.60
N ALA A 57 0.97 9.76 1.47
CA ALA A 57 0.24 8.52 1.20
C ALA A 57 1.16 7.29 1.20
N MET A 58 2.34 7.38 0.56
CA MET A 58 3.33 6.30 0.53
C MET A 58 3.83 5.93 1.94
N ILE A 59 4.21 6.93 2.74
CA ILE A 59 4.68 6.72 4.11
C ILE A 59 3.60 6.02 4.94
N GLU A 60 2.36 6.52 4.89
CA GLU A 60 1.25 5.92 5.61
C GLU A 60 0.98 4.47 5.17
N GLY A 61 1.05 4.19 3.87
CA GLY A 61 0.88 2.83 3.33
C GLY A 61 1.91 1.84 3.89
N HIS A 62 3.17 2.27 4.03
CA HIS A 62 4.21 1.46 4.67
C HIS A 62 4.00 1.30 6.18
N SER A 63 3.65 2.38 6.89
CA SER A 63 3.36 2.30 8.33
C SER A 63 2.21 1.34 8.64
N LEU A 64 1.13 1.38 7.84
CA LEU A 64 0.02 0.44 7.97
C LEU A 64 0.47 -1.02 7.74
N ALA A 65 1.38 -1.26 6.81
CA ALA A 65 1.92 -2.60 6.56
C ALA A 65 2.72 -3.11 7.75
N GLU A 66 3.58 -2.28 8.33
CA GLU A 66 4.37 -2.61 9.52
C GLU A 66 3.48 -2.93 10.73
N GLU A 67 2.43 -2.14 10.97
CA GLU A 67 1.45 -2.42 12.04
C GLU A 67 0.79 -3.80 11.88
N ARG A 68 0.46 -4.19 10.63
CA ARG A 68 -0.13 -5.51 10.36
C ARG A 68 0.83 -6.65 10.62
N ILE A 69 2.08 -6.52 10.20
CA ILE A 69 3.12 -7.51 10.46
C ILE A 69 3.30 -7.70 11.96
N LEU A 70 3.38 -6.60 12.72
CA LEU A 70 3.48 -6.65 14.18
C LEU A 70 2.26 -7.33 14.81
N ALA A 71 1.05 -6.98 14.36
CA ALA A 71 -0.19 -7.59 14.85
C ALA A 71 -0.23 -9.11 14.58
N TRP A 72 0.09 -9.56 13.37
CA TRP A 72 0.14 -10.99 13.04
C TRP A 72 1.18 -11.75 13.84
N ARG A 73 2.35 -11.15 14.07
CA ARG A 73 3.40 -11.76 14.89
C ARG A 73 2.98 -11.88 16.35
N SER A 74 2.20 -10.94 16.87
CA SER A 74 1.70 -10.99 18.26
C SER A 74 0.56 -11.99 18.45
N ALA A 75 -0.10 -12.41 17.37
CA ALA A 75 -1.20 -13.37 17.39
C ALA A 75 -0.76 -14.82 17.10
N ALA A 76 0.50 -15.03 16.71
CA ALA A 76 1.12 -16.33 16.41
C ALA A 76 1.85 -16.89 17.64
#